data_AF-A0A2T4KD45-F1
#
_entry.id   AF-A0A2T4KD45-F1
#
_cell.length_a   1.000
_cell.length_b   1.000
_cell.length_c   1.000
_cell.angle_alpha   90.00
_cell.angle_beta   90.00
_cell.angle_gamma   90.00
#
_symmetry.space_group_name_H-M   'P 1'
#
loop_
_entity.id
_entity.type
_entity.pdbx_description
1 polymer ?
#
loop_
_entity_poly.entity_id
_entity_poly.type
_entity_poly.pdbx_seq_one_letter_code
_entity_poly.pdbx_strand_id
1 'polypeptide(L)'
;MYSYISTNNEFETVVPFSNIKNLQVNHRSVYLQVDINNLKQEQISGIQLKSRTHFMSSKFISDFSINNNLLTLCIDKSLLDSLDKGIYNVLVIYDSYKPLNIKYGFTKKLETTNKKVTFYPTINGNLSIKLES
;
A
#
# COMPACT_ATOMS: atom_id res chain seq x y z
N MET A 1 -3.29 -13.60 -18.86
CA MET A 1 -4.47 -12.73 -18.72
C MET A 1 -5.67 -13.64 -18.94
N TYR A 2 -6.36 -14.05 -17.88
CA TYR A 2 -7.51 -14.94 -17.99
C TYR A 2 -8.75 -14.12 -17.64
N SER A 3 -9.50 -13.71 -18.65
CA SER A 3 -10.84 -13.12 -18.52
C SER A 3 -11.87 -14.18 -18.87
N TYR A 4 -12.85 -14.39 -18.00
CA TYR A 4 -14.04 -15.16 -18.34
C TYR A 4 -15.09 -14.14 -18.80
N ILE A 5 -15.60 -14.30 -20.03
CA ILE A 5 -16.72 -13.48 -20.50
C ILE A 5 -17.98 -14.21 -20.03
N SER A 6 -18.74 -13.60 -19.12
CA SER A 6 -20.03 -14.15 -18.69
C SER A 6 -21.01 -14.15 -19.87
N THR A 7 -22.00 -15.04 -19.85
CA THR A 7 -23.03 -15.15 -20.91
C THR A 7 -23.85 -13.87 -21.13
N ASN A 8 -23.67 -12.85 -20.28
CA ASN A 8 -24.39 -11.58 -20.30
C ASN A 8 -23.52 -10.37 -20.74
N ASN A 9 -22.34 -10.58 -21.34
CA ASN A 9 -21.38 -9.52 -21.68
C ASN A 9 -20.87 -8.72 -20.47
N GLU A 10 -20.90 -9.29 -19.27
CA GLU A 10 -20.34 -8.64 -18.09
C GLU A 10 -18.84 -8.90 -18.02
N PHE A 11 -18.07 -7.83 -17.78
CA PHE A 11 -16.64 -7.93 -17.54
C PHE A 11 -16.41 -8.35 -16.09
N GLU A 12 -15.95 -9.58 -15.88
CA GLU A 12 -15.52 -10.06 -14.57
C GLU A 12 -14.00 -10.21 -14.55
N THR A 13 -13.36 -9.57 -13.56
CA THR A 13 -11.97 -9.84 -13.22
C THR A 13 -11.96 -10.67 -11.95
N VAL A 14 -11.25 -11.80 -11.96
CA VAL A 14 -11.06 -12.66 -10.77
C VAL A 14 -9.70 -12.48 -10.12
N VAL A 15 -8.81 -11.70 -10.74
CA VAL A 15 -7.45 -11.49 -10.25
C VAL A 15 -7.47 -10.41 -9.14
N PRO A 16 -6.78 -10.63 -8.00
CA PRO A 16 -6.63 -9.61 -6.99
C PRO A 16 -6.02 -8.32 -7.54
N PHE A 17 -6.64 -7.18 -7.21
CA PHE A 17 -6.09 -5.86 -7.54
C PHE A 17 -6.39 -4.86 -6.42
N SER A 18 -5.54 -3.85 -6.29
CA SER A 18 -5.74 -2.82 -5.27
C SER A 18 -5.35 -1.42 -5.75
N ASN A 19 -6.08 -0.42 -5.27
CA ASN A 19 -5.90 0.98 -5.64
C ASN A 19 -5.98 1.88 -4.40
N ILE A 20 -5.15 2.92 -4.33
CA ILE A 20 -5.36 3.98 -3.36
C ILE A 20 -6.67 4.71 -3.66
N LYS A 21 -7.56 4.77 -2.68
CA LYS A 21 -8.73 5.67 -2.66
C LYS A 21 -8.41 6.98 -1.97
N ASN A 22 -7.62 6.92 -0.90
CA ASN A 22 -7.29 8.11 -0.12
C ASN A 22 -5.89 8.03 0.48
N LEU A 23 -5.22 9.19 0.49
CA LEU A 23 -3.96 9.41 1.20
C LEU A 23 -4.07 10.77 1.90
N GLN A 24 -4.36 10.72 3.19
CA GLN A 24 -4.46 11.91 4.04
C GLN A 24 -3.29 11.98 5.01
N VAL A 25 -2.91 13.21 5.34
CA VAL A 25 -1.79 13.49 6.23
C VAL A 25 -2.30 14.46 7.28
N ASN A 26 -2.13 14.13 8.55
CA ASN A 26 -2.29 15.08 9.64
C ASN A 26 -0.93 15.33 10.31
N HIS A 27 -0.95 16.02 11.46
CA HIS A 27 0.28 16.36 12.17
C HIS A 27 1.09 15.13 12.62
N ARG A 28 0.42 14.04 13.02
CA ARG A 28 1.02 12.85 13.66
C ARG A 28 1.13 11.63 12.75
N SER A 29 0.23 11.49 11.79
CA SER A 29 0.02 10.23 11.08
C SER A 29 -0.35 10.44 9.62
N VAL A 30 -0.14 9.40 8.82
CA VAL A 30 -0.57 9.28 7.42
C VAL A 30 -1.64 8.20 7.36
N TYR A 31 -2.79 8.51 6.79
CA TYR A 31 -3.87 7.55 6.57
C TYR A 31 -3.87 7.12 5.11
N LEU A 32 -3.80 5.81 4.89
CA LEU A 32 -3.99 5.20 3.58
C LEU A 32 -5.32 4.46 3.58
N GLN A 33 -6.15 4.75 2.58
CA GLN A 33 -7.32 3.92 2.27
C GLN A 33 -7.08 3.25 0.92
N VAL A 34 -7.12 1.92 0.93
CA VAL A 34 -6.82 1.04 -0.19
C VAL A 34 -8.06 0.22 -0.49
N ASP A 35 -8.59 0.38 -1.70
CA ASP A 35 -9.66 -0.48 -2.21
C ASP A 35 -9.03 -1.78 -2.71
N ILE A 36 -9.46 -2.91 -2.14
CA ILE A 36 -8.93 -4.25 -2.43
C ILE A 36 -10.04 -5.10 -3.00
N ASN A 37 -9.87 -5.55 -4.24
CA ASN A 37 -10.88 -6.33 -4.94
C ASN A 37 -10.40 -7.77 -5.12
N ASN A 38 -11.37 -8.69 -5.22
CA ASN A 38 -11.16 -10.12 -5.44
C ASN A 38 -10.29 -10.81 -4.37
N LEU A 39 -10.34 -10.31 -3.14
CA LEU A 39 -9.79 -10.95 -1.96
C LEU A 39 -10.80 -10.87 -0.83
N LYS A 40 -10.95 -11.98 -0.09
CA LYS A 40 -11.73 -11.98 1.14
C LYS A 40 -10.92 -11.34 2.28
N GLN A 41 -11.60 -10.79 3.27
CA GLN A 41 -10.96 -10.10 4.38
C GLN A 41 -9.98 -10.98 5.14
N GLU A 42 -10.35 -12.24 5.40
CA GLU A 42 -9.52 -13.24 6.09
C GLU A 42 -8.24 -13.59 5.34
N GLN A 43 -8.17 -13.32 4.04
CA GLN A 43 -6.97 -13.55 3.24
C GLN A 43 -5.94 -12.44 3.44
N ILE A 44 -6.35 -11.23 3.85
CA ILE A 44 -5.47 -10.06 3.93
C ILE A 44 -4.74 -10.07 5.27
N SER A 45 -3.41 -10.19 5.23
CA SER A 45 -2.57 -10.28 6.41
C SER A 45 -2.06 -8.91 6.89
N GLY A 46 -1.96 -7.92 5.98
CA GLY A 46 -1.53 -6.57 6.32
C GLY A 46 -0.81 -5.85 5.19
N ILE A 47 -0.04 -4.82 5.55
CA ILE A 47 0.75 -4.02 4.62
C ILE A 47 2.24 -4.23 4.87
N GLN A 48 3.00 -4.45 3.80
CA GLN A 48 4.45 -4.50 3.82
C GLN A 48 5.02 -3.23 3.22
N LEU A 49 5.84 -2.52 4.01
CA LEU A 49 6.81 -1.55 3.53
C LEU A 49 8.09 -2.31 3.18
N LYS A 50 8.26 -2.68 1.91
CA LYS A 50 9.38 -3.50 1.45
C LYS A 50 10.51 -2.61 0.93
N SER A 51 11.64 -2.59 1.62
CA SER A 51 12.84 -1.87 1.16
C SER A 51 13.33 -2.44 -0.17
N ARG A 52 13.74 -1.57 -1.09
CA ARG A 52 14.31 -1.98 -2.39
C ARG A 52 15.77 -2.35 -2.33
N THR A 53 16.49 -1.86 -1.34
CA THR A 53 17.95 -2.01 -1.25
C THR A 53 18.34 -2.99 -0.15
N HIS A 54 17.64 -2.97 0.99
CA HIS A 54 18.02 -3.74 2.18
C HIS A 54 16.80 -4.45 2.75
N PHE A 55 16.61 -5.73 2.40
CA PHE A 55 15.43 -6.49 2.80
C PHE A 55 15.16 -6.47 4.31
N MET A 56 16.21 -6.50 5.14
CA MET A 56 16.11 -6.46 6.60
C MET A 56 15.54 -5.15 7.15
N SER A 57 15.58 -4.05 6.37
CA SER A 57 14.95 -2.78 6.74
C SER A 57 13.45 -2.75 6.44
N SER A 58 12.88 -3.82 5.89
CA SER A 58 11.44 -3.88 5.56
C SER A 58 10.58 -3.96 6.82
N LYS A 59 9.42 -3.31 6.81
CA LYS A 59 8.48 -3.28 7.94
C LYS A 59 7.14 -3.85 7.55
N PHE A 60 6.67 -4.83 8.32
CA PHE A 60 5.31 -5.36 8.22
C PHE A 60 4.39 -4.64 9.21
N ILE A 61 3.18 -4.31 8.76
CA ILE A 61 2.16 -3.63 9.57
C ILE A 61 0.88 -4.46 9.50
N SER A 62 0.53 -5.08 10.62
CA SER A 62 -0.66 -5.93 10.78
C SER A 62 -1.84 -5.19 11.39
N ASP A 63 -1.63 -3.98 11.92
CA ASP A 63 -2.71 -3.16 12.48
C ASP A 63 -3.38 -2.35 11.36
N PHE A 64 -4.56 -2.79 10.96
CA PHE A 64 -5.39 -2.17 9.93
C PHE A 64 -6.86 -2.54 10.18
N SER A 65 -7.77 -1.81 9.54
CA SER A 65 -9.20 -2.16 9.50
C SER A 65 -9.65 -2.38 8.07
N ILE A 66 -10.67 -3.22 7.87
CA ILE A 66 -11.32 -3.43 6.58
C ILE A 66 -12.81 -3.23 6.77
N ASN A 67 -13.41 -2.42 5.90
CA ASN A 67 -14.86 -2.24 5.80
C ASN A 67 -15.23 -2.18 4.32
N ASN A 68 -16.13 -3.05 3.84
CA ASN A 68 -16.58 -3.10 2.44
C ASN A 68 -15.41 -3.03 1.44
N ASN A 69 -14.45 -3.94 1.57
CA ASN A 69 -13.24 -4.02 0.73
C ASN A 69 -12.25 -2.84 0.84
N LEU A 70 -12.56 -1.85 1.68
CA LEU A 70 -11.69 -0.72 1.93
C LEU A 70 -10.79 -1.00 3.13
N LEU A 71 -9.52 -1.32 2.87
CA LEU A 71 -8.49 -1.38 3.89
C LEU A 71 -8.09 0.04 4.29
N THR A 72 -8.13 0.32 5.58
CA THR A 72 -7.67 1.58 6.17
C THR A 72 -6.47 1.30 7.08
N LEU A 73 -5.35 1.93 6.74
CA LEU A 73 -4.09 1.87 7.48
C LEU A 73 -3.76 3.26 8.04
N CYS A 74 -3.43 3.33 9.33
CA CYS A 74 -2.85 4.51 9.96
C CYS A 74 -1.35 4.28 10.19
N ILE A 75 -0.51 5.06 9.52
CA ILE A 75 0.95 5.02 9.69
C ILE A 75 1.37 6.22 10.53
N ASP A 76 1.83 5.98 11.74
CA ASP A 76 2.43 7.04 12.55
C ASP A 76 3.72 7.56 11.92
N LYS A 77 3.91 8.88 11.95
CA LYS A 77 5.13 9.51 11.43
C LYS A 77 6.39 9.02 12.16
N SER A 78 6.28 8.64 13.43
CA SER A 78 7.37 8.02 14.17
C SER A 78 7.83 6.68 13.56
N LEU A 79 6.90 5.91 12.97
CA LEU A 79 7.26 4.69 12.24
C LEU A 79 8.08 5.05 10.98
N LEU A 80 7.68 6.09 10.25
CA LEU A 80 8.43 6.59 9.09
C LEU A 80 9.81 7.14 9.50
N ASP A 81 9.91 7.80 10.66
CA ASP A 81 11.16 8.24 11.26
C ASP A 81 12.06 7.07 11.71
N SER A 82 11.50 5.89 12.00
CA SER A 82 12.28 4.70 12.37
C SER A 82 12.90 3.94 11.18
N LEU A 83 12.39 4.12 9.96
CA LEU A 83 12.85 3.39 8.77
C LEU A 83 14.17 3.95 8.21
N ASP A 84 15.06 3.13 7.68
CA ASP A 84 16.26 3.67 7.03
C ASP A 84 15.92 4.56 5.83
N LYS A 85 16.80 5.52 5.50
CA LYS A 85 16.70 6.30 4.27
C LYS A 85 16.69 5.36 3.05
N GLY A 86 15.87 5.67 2.05
CA GLY A 86 15.76 4.83 0.86
C GLY A 86 14.35 4.78 0.28
N ILE A 87 14.12 3.75 -0.55
CA ILE A 87 12.85 3.56 -1.25
C ILE A 87 12.19 2.26 -0.76
N TYR A 88 10.92 2.36 -0.44
CA TYR A 88 10.08 1.27 0.02
C TYR A 88 8.89 1.09 -0.92
N ASN A 89 8.68 -0.12 -1.40
CA ASN A 89 7.42 -0.49 -2.04
C ASN A 89 6.35 -0.67 -0.96
N VAL A 90 5.12 -0.23 -1.24
CA VAL A 90 3.97 -0.46 -0.36
C VAL A 90 3.11 -1.54 -0.99
N LEU A 91 2.98 -2.66 -0.28
CA LEU A 91 2.33 -3.87 -0.79
C LEU A 91 1.26 -4.32 0.20
N VAL A 92 0.11 -4.76 -0.31
CA VAL A 92 -0.82 -5.59 0.47
C VAL A 92 -0.24 -7.00 0.50
N ILE A 93 -0.21 -7.64 1.68
CA ILE A 93 0.14 -9.05 1.82
C ILE A 93 -1.13 -9.85 2.05
N TYR A 94 -1.33 -10.91 1.28
CA TYR A 94 -2.46 -11.80 1.39
C TYR A 94 -2.04 -13.27 1.30
N ASP A 95 -2.91 -14.20 1.70
CA ASP A 95 -2.64 -15.64 1.81
C ASP A 95 -1.27 -15.90 2.50
N SER A 96 -1.05 -15.24 3.64
CA SER A 96 0.18 -15.30 4.46
C SER A 96 1.45 -14.68 3.87
N TYR A 97 1.66 -14.65 2.55
CA TYR A 97 2.93 -14.16 1.98
C TYR A 97 2.86 -13.54 0.58
N LYS A 98 1.71 -13.61 -0.12
CA LYS A 98 1.60 -13.16 -1.50
C LYS A 98 1.55 -11.63 -1.55
N PRO A 99 2.42 -10.96 -2.32
CA PRO A 99 2.39 -9.52 -2.44
C PRO A 99 1.39 -9.08 -3.51
N LEU A 100 0.62 -8.04 -3.20
CA LEU A 100 -0.25 -7.33 -4.13
C LEU A 100 0.18 -5.86 -4.19
N ASN A 101 0.49 -5.38 -5.41
CA ASN A 101 0.82 -3.98 -5.63
C ASN A 101 -0.42 -3.11 -5.45
N ILE A 102 -0.20 -1.95 -4.82
CA ILE A 102 -1.23 -0.90 -4.70
C ILE A 102 -1.01 0.11 -5.82
N LYS A 103 -2.02 0.34 -6.66
CA LYS A 103 -1.95 1.36 -7.70
C LYS A 103 -2.13 2.76 -7.15
N TYR A 104 -1.34 3.69 -7.65
CA TYR A 104 -1.34 5.09 -7.27
C TYR A 104 -0.88 5.95 -8.44
N GLY A 105 -1.41 7.17 -8.56
CA GLY A 105 -1.16 8.06 -9.71
C GLY A 105 -0.66 9.46 -9.36
N PHE A 106 -0.48 9.78 -8.08
CA PHE A 106 -0.16 11.14 -7.63
C PHE A 106 1.14 11.16 -6.83
N THR A 107 1.72 12.34 -6.62
CA THR A 107 2.83 12.50 -5.68
C THR A 107 2.36 13.29 -4.46
N LYS A 108 2.62 12.76 -3.25
CA LYS A 108 2.39 13.47 -1.99
C LYS A 108 3.70 13.59 -1.24
N LYS A 109 4.08 14.82 -0.90
CA LYS A 109 5.24 15.12 -0.08
C LYS A 109 4.77 15.55 1.32
N LEU A 110 5.50 15.15 2.34
CA LEU A 110 5.30 15.56 3.71
C LEU A 110 6.61 15.48 4.49
N GLU A 111 6.61 16.10 5.66
CA GLU A 111 7.73 16.07 6.59
C GLU A 111 7.32 15.36 7.88
N THR A 112 8.30 14.62 8.38
CA THR A 112 8.32 13.99 9.71
C THR A 112 9.31 14.77 10.57
N THR A 113 9.60 14.33 11.79
CA THR A 113 10.54 15.07 12.64
C THR A 113 11.95 15.05 12.06
N ASN A 114 12.36 13.94 11.43
CA ASN A 114 13.74 13.75 10.98
C ASN A 114 13.89 13.54 9.48
N LYS A 115 12.78 13.49 8.72
CA LYS A 115 12.82 13.12 7.30
C LYS A 115 11.82 13.84 6.42
N LYS A 116 12.23 14.01 5.17
CA LYS A 116 11.34 14.28 4.04
C LYS A 116 10.81 12.95 3.52
N VAL A 117 9.48 12.86 3.45
CA VAL A 117 8.78 11.66 3.01
C VAL A 117 8.00 11.97 1.75
N THR A 118 8.23 11.18 0.71
CA THR A 118 7.51 11.30 -0.56
C THR A 118 6.81 10.00 -0.89
N PHE A 119 5.48 10.02 -0.93
CA PHE A 119 4.65 8.97 -1.50
C PHE A 119 4.48 9.25 -2.99
N TYR A 120 4.84 8.30 -3.84
CA TYR A 120 4.89 8.52 -5.29
C TYR A 120 4.55 7.24 -6.06
N PRO A 121 4.14 7.37 -7.34
CA PRO A 121 3.93 6.23 -8.20
C PRO A 121 5.26 5.84 -8.86
N THR A 122 5.52 4.54 -8.92
CA THR A 122 6.61 4.02 -9.77
C THR A 122 6.27 4.17 -11.25
N ILE A 123 7.23 3.85 -12.12
CA ILE A 123 6.99 3.80 -13.58
C ILE A 123 5.82 2.88 -13.97
N ASN A 124 5.53 1.85 -13.16
CA ASN A 124 4.41 0.93 -13.36
C ASN A 124 3.12 1.35 -12.64
N GLY A 125 3.08 2.58 -12.10
CA GLY A 125 1.94 3.11 -11.35
C GLY A 125 1.71 2.46 -9.98
N ASN A 126 2.72 1.78 -9.41
CA ASN A 126 2.61 1.19 -8.06
C ASN A 126 3.03 2.20 -7.00
N LEU A 127 2.38 2.19 -5.83
CA LEU A 127 2.72 3.03 -4.69
C LEU A 127 4.12 2.69 -4.14
N SER A 128 4.91 3.73 -3.91
CA SER A 128 6.17 3.65 -3.20
C SER A 128 6.37 4.87 -2.30
N ILE A 129 7.23 4.71 -1.30
CA ILE A 129 7.64 5.75 -0.37
C ILE A 129 9.14 5.97 -0.55
N LYS A 130 9.55 7.22 -0.68
CA LYS A 130 10.94 7.66 -0.61
C LYS A 130 11.14 8.38 0.71
N LEU A 131 12.16 7.98 1.46
CA LEU A 131 12.58 8.58 2.73
C LEU A 131 13.96 9.21 2.56
N GLU A 132 14.05 10.51 2.84
CA GLU A 132 15.26 11.32 2.73
C GLU A 132 15.50 12.05 4.05
N SER A 133 16.78 12.27 4.37
CA SER A 133 17.20 13.11 5.50
C SER A 133 16.89 14.58 5.27
#